data_AF-A0A2V7U5P1-F1
#
_entry.id   AF-A0A2V7U5P1-F1
#
_cell.length_a   1.000
_cell.length_b   1.000
_cell.length_c   1.000
_cell.angle_alpha   90.00
_cell.angle_beta   90.00
_cell.angle_gamma   90.00
#
_symmetry.space_group_name_H-M   'P 1'
#
loop_
_entity.id
_entity.type
_entity.pdbx_description
1 polymer ?
#
loop_
_entity_poly.entity_id
_entity_poly.type
_entity_poly.pdbx_seq_one_letter_code
_entity_poly.pdbx_strand_id
1 'polypeptide(L)'
;MRHGRKGWSSTRKPEEVRRALARQWLAKAEEDLAVADLIARNSGPLYGALCFHAQQAAEKALKAVLVTQQTEFGRTHDIASLLAASEPAAPGISEALASARALTPYAVETRYPTDEPPITRDEASRALEAARKTVDQARSIVETVGT
;
A
#
# COMPACT_ATOMS: atom_id res chain seq x y z
N MET A 1 5.77 -45.45 31.93
CA MET A 1 6.61 -44.25 31.83
C MET A 1 6.09 -43.38 30.68
N ARG A 2 5.41 -42.26 30.98
CA ARG A 2 4.82 -41.35 29.99
C ARG A 2 5.91 -40.46 29.38
N HIS A 3 6.10 -40.52 28.07
CA HIS A 3 6.92 -39.54 27.34
C HIS A 3 6.03 -38.34 26.99
N GLY A 4 6.23 -37.23 27.69
CA GLY A 4 5.57 -35.96 27.42
C GLY A 4 6.08 -35.37 26.10
N ARG A 5 5.17 -35.17 25.15
CA ARG A 5 5.44 -34.38 23.94
C ARG A 5 5.65 -32.92 24.35
N LYS A 6 6.83 -32.38 24.07
CA LYS A 6 7.16 -30.96 24.25
C LYS A 6 6.29 -30.13 23.29
N GLY A 7 5.35 -29.37 23.85
CA GLY A 7 4.55 -28.40 23.10
C GLY A 7 5.43 -27.24 22.68
N TRP A 8 5.51 -26.99 21.37
CA TRP A 8 6.11 -25.79 20.81
C TRP A 8 5.14 -24.62 21.02
N SER A 9 5.36 -23.81 22.06
CA SER A 9 4.61 -22.59 22.28
C SER A 9 5.23 -21.48 21.43
N SER A 10 4.52 -21.02 20.39
CA SER A 10 4.86 -19.78 19.69
C SER A 10 4.41 -18.60 20.56
N THR A 11 5.33 -18.06 21.37
CA THR A 11 5.10 -17.10 22.46
C THR A 11 5.01 -15.61 22.07
N ARG A 12 4.75 -15.27 20.80
CA ARG A 12 4.63 -13.86 20.40
C ARG A 12 3.32 -13.25 20.86
N LYS A 13 3.37 -12.04 21.43
CA LYS A 13 2.16 -11.30 21.81
C LYS A 13 1.32 -11.00 20.56
N PRO A 14 -0.03 -11.02 20.61
CA PRO A 14 -0.88 -10.73 19.44
C PRO A 14 -0.51 -9.43 18.72
N GLU A 15 -0.10 -8.41 19.49
CA GLU A 15 0.36 -7.13 18.97
C GLU A 15 1.66 -7.23 18.15
N GLU A 16 2.62 -8.06 18.58
CA GLU A 16 3.87 -8.30 17.86
C GLU A 16 3.63 -9.02 16.54
N VAL A 17 2.69 -9.97 16.52
CA VAL A 17 2.26 -10.66 15.30
C VAL A 17 1.64 -9.68 14.31
N ARG A 18 0.75 -8.81 14.81
CA ARG A 18 0.10 -7.77 14.01
C ARG A 18 1.10 -6.77 13.43
N ARG A 19 2.05 -6.30 14.23
CA ARG A 19 3.13 -5.41 13.76
C ARG A 19 4.00 -6.08 12.70
N ALA A 20 4.36 -7.35 12.90
CA ALA A 20 5.11 -8.10 11.90
C ALA A 20 4.34 -8.21 10.59
N LEU A 21 3.03 -8.46 10.64
CA LEU A 21 2.17 -8.50 9.45
C LEU A 21 2.04 -7.13 8.77
N ALA A 22 1.87 -6.05 9.53
CA ALA A 22 1.83 -4.68 8.98
C ALA A 22 3.14 -4.35 8.25
N ARG A 23 4.29 -4.72 8.82
CA ARG A 23 5.61 -4.56 8.17
C ARG A 23 5.76 -5.39 6.91
N GLN A 24 5.18 -6.58 6.85
CA GLN A 24 5.17 -7.39 5.61
C GLN A 24 4.36 -6.71 4.50
N TRP A 25 3.21 -6.13 4.83
CA TRP A 25 2.43 -5.34 3.86
C TRP A 25 3.18 -4.09 3.40
N LEU A 26 3.83 -3.38 4.32
CA LEU A 26 4.64 -2.21 4.00
C LEU A 26 5.82 -2.57 3.08
N ALA A 27 6.53 -3.67 3.36
CA ALA A 27 7.61 -4.16 2.50
C ALA A 27 7.10 -4.46 1.08
N LYS A 28 5.89 -5.02 0.92
CA LYS A 28 5.27 -5.21 -0.39
C LYS A 28 4.91 -3.90 -1.09
N ALA A 29 4.51 -2.88 -0.34
CA ALA A 29 4.27 -1.55 -0.91
C ALA A 29 5.56 -0.90 -1.41
N GLU A 30 6.66 -1.05 -0.66
CA GLU A 30 7.99 -0.56 -1.03
C GLU A 30 8.54 -1.24 -2.28
N GLU A 31 8.33 -2.55 -2.42
CA GLU A 31 8.69 -3.30 -3.63
C GLU A 31 8.00 -2.71 -4.87
N ASP A 32 6.70 -2.45 -4.82
CA ASP A 32 5.98 -1.83 -5.95
C ASP A 32 6.46 -0.41 -6.24
N LEU A 33 6.70 0.39 -5.19
CA LEU A 33 7.17 1.76 -5.35
C LEU A 33 8.56 1.80 -6.00
N ALA A 34 9.44 0.87 -5.63
CA ALA A 34 10.75 0.72 -6.25
C ALA A 34 10.64 0.33 -7.74
N VAL A 35 9.68 -0.53 -8.11
CA VAL A 35 9.41 -0.86 -9.51
C VAL A 35 8.94 0.38 -10.28
N ALA A 36 8.01 1.15 -9.71
CA ALA A 36 7.52 2.39 -10.33
C ALA A 36 8.67 3.41 -10.53
N ASP A 37 9.58 3.56 -9.56
CA ASP A 37 10.78 4.40 -9.68
C ASP A 37 11.72 3.93 -10.79
N LEU A 38 11.97 2.62 -10.87
CA LEU A 38 12.84 2.04 -11.90
C LEU A 38 12.27 2.32 -13.30
N ILE A 39 10.95 2.21 -13.47
CA ILE A 39 10.28 2.55 -14.71
C ILE A 39 10.42 4.05 -15.02
N ALA A 40 10.20 4.92 -14.02
CA ALA A 40 10.28 6.38 -14.18
C ALA A 40 11.67 6.86 -14.62
N ARG A 41 12.72 6.18 -14.15
CA ARG A 41 14.13 6.47 -14.52
C ARG A 41 14.50 5.98 -15.91
N ASN A 42 13.76 5.00 -16.45
CA ASN A 42 14.04 4.46 -17.76
C ASN A 42 13.47 5.39 -18.85
N SER A 43 14.12 5.47 -20.01
CA SER A 43 13.75 6.43 -21.07
C SER A 43 12.52 6.01 -21.90
N GLY A 44 11.80 4.95 -21.52
CA GLY A 44 10.70 4.35 -22.28
C GLY A 44 9.30 4.72 -21.77
N PRO A 45 8.26 4.73 -22.65
CA PRO A 45 6.90 5.12 -22.29
C PRO A 45 6.12 3.99 -21.62
N LEU A 46 6.63 3.42 -20.53
CA LEU A 46 5.95 2.38 -19.74
C LEU A 46 5.04 2.97 -18.66
N TYR A 47 4.35 4.08 -18.98
CA TYR A 47 3.57 4.84 -18.01
C TYR A 47 2.38 4.08 -17.43
N GLY A 48 1.75 3.19 -18.20
CA GLY A 48 0.71 2.30 -17.68
C GLY A 48 1.25 1.35 -16.60
N ALA A 49 2.42 0.74 -16.82
CA ALA A 49 3.05 -0.12 -15.82
C ALA A 49 3.50 0.68 -14.57
N LEU A 50 4.02 1.90 -14.78
CA LEU A 50 4.37 2.80 -13.68
C LEU A 50 3.14 3.12 -12.83
N CYS A 51 2.04 3.56 -13.45
CA CYS A 51 0.80 3.90 -12.76
C CYS A 51 0.18 2.69 -12.05
N PHE A 52 0.26 1.50 -12.65
CA PHE A 52 -0.16 0.25 -12.00
C PHE A 52 0.63 -0.01 -10.71
N HIS A 53 1.96 0.05 -10.77
CA HIS A 53 2.79 -0.16 -9.58
C HIS A 53 2.62 0.97 -8.54
N ALA A 54 2.40 2.21 -8.97
CA ALA A 54 2.07 3.31 -8.08
C ALA A 54 0.75 3.05 -7.32
N GLN A 55 -0.29 2.55 -8.00
CA GLN A 55 -1.54 2.16 -7.37
C GLN A 55 -1.34 1.01 -6.38
N GLN A 56 -0.60 -0.03 -6.76
CA GLN A 56 -0.34 -1.20 -5.90
C GLN A 56 0.44 -0.81 -4.65
N ALA A 57 1.42 0.08 -4.78
CA ALA A 57 2.18 0.63 -3.66
C ALA A 57 1.25 1.34 -2.66
N ALA A 58 0.41 2.26 -3.13
CA ALA A 58 -0.53 2.99 -2.28
C ALA A 58 -1.54 2.05 -1.60
N GLU A 59 -2.11 1.10 -2.33
CA GLU A 59 -3.09 0.14 -1.80
C GLU A 59 -2.49 -0.70 -0.67
N LYS A 60 -1.30 -1.28 -0.90
CA LYS A 60 -0.62 -2.14 0.08
C LYS A 60 -0.17 -1.35 1.31
N ALA A 61 0.26 -0.11 1.13
CA ALA A 61 0.64 0.78 2.23
C ALA A 61 -0.56 1.11 3.13
N LEU A 62 -1.72 1.45 2.55
CA LEU A 62 -2.94 1.67 3.34
C LEU A 62 -3.41 0.38 4.03
N LYS A 63 -3.30 -0.78 3.37
CA LYS A 63 -3.58 -2.06 4.01
C LYS A 63 -2.64 -2.35 5.18
N ALA A 64 -1.37 -1.94 5.11
CA ALA A 64 -0.46 -2.01 6.25
C ALA A 64 -0.99 -1.20 7.46
N VAL A 65 -1.52 0.00 7.22
CA VAL A 65 -2.16 0.84 8.24
C VAL A 65 -3.44 0.20 8.80
N LEU A 66 -4.26 -0.46 7.98
CA LEU A 66 -5.45 -1.15 8.47
C LEU A 66 -5.11 -2.38 9.32
N VAL A 67 -4.02 -3.09 8.98
CA VAL A 67 -3.53 -4.21 9.79
C VAL A 67 -3.16 -3.76 11.20
N THR A 68 -2.58 -2.57 11.39
CA THR A 68 -2.24 -2.07 12.75
C THR A 68 -3.47 -1.89 13.63
N GLN A 69 -4.63 -1.64 13.03
CA GLN A 69 -5.93 -1.43 13.67
C GLN A 69 -6.77 -2.70 13.82
N GLN A 70 -6.34 -3.83 13.25
CA GLN A 70 -7.18 -5.03 13.09
C GLN A 70 -8.46 -4.78 12.28
N THR A 71 -8.42 -3.81 11.38
CA THR A 71 -9.52 -3.54 10.47
C THR A 71 -9.44 -4.51 9.30
N GLU A 72 -10.49 -5.32 9.11
CA GLU A 72 -10.62 -6.15 7.92
C GLU A 72 -10.83 -5.27 6.68
N PHE A 73 -10.20 -5.65 5.58
CA PHE A 73 -10.37 -5.00 4.30
C PHE A 73 -10.66 -6.03 3.22
N GLY A 74 -11.58 -5.69 2.32
CA GLY A 74 -11.90 -6.51 1.17
C GLY A 74 -10.80 -6.48 0.09
N ARG A 75 -11.00 -7.28 -0.96
CA ARG A 75 -10.26 -7.12 -2.23
C ARG A 75 -10.85 -5.98 -3.06
N THR A 76 -11.00 -4.81 -2.45
CA THR A 76 -11.37 -3.59 -3.16
C THR A 76 -10.07 -2.87 -3.57
N HIS A 77 -10.00 -2.44 -4.82
CA HIS A 77 -8.90 -1.62 -5.34
C HIS A 77 -9.13 -0.12 -5.14
N ASP A 78 -10.18 0.22 -4.37
CA ASP A 78 -10.59 1.60 -4.16
C ASP A 78 -9.78 2.25 -3.02
N ILE A 79 -8.89 3.15 -3.41
CA ILE A 79 -8.06 3.92 -2.50
C ILE A 79 -8.91 4.83 -1.59
N ALA A 80 -10.04 5.35 -2.07
CA ALA A 80 -10.89 6.23 -1.26
C ALA A 80 -11.47 5.48 -0.05
N SER A 81 -11.98 4.27 -0.27
CA SER A 81 -12.44 3.39 0.81
C SER A 81 -11.34 3.05 1.81
N LEU A 82 -10.12 2.78 1.35
CA LEU A 82 -8.99 2.45 2.23
C LEU A 82 -8.53 3.66 3.08
N LEU A 83 -8.54 4.86 2.50
CA LEU A 83 -8.25 6.11 3.23
C LEU A 83 -9.28 6.35 4.34
N ALA A 84 -10.57 6.24 4.02
CA ALA A 84 -11.64 6.43 5.00
C ALA A 84 -11.53 5.41 6.15
N ALA A 85 -11.20 4.16 5.85
CA ALA A 85 -10.98 3.12 6.85
C ALA A 85 -9.72 3.35 7.70
N SER A 86 -8.79 4.19 7.25
CA SER A 86 -7.53 4.47 7.95
C SER A 86 -7.62 5.65 8.93
N GLU A 87 -8.69 6.44 8.89
CA GLU A 87 -8.92 7.59 9.79
C GLU A 87 -8.79 7.25 11.29
N PRO A 88 -9.26 6.10 11.80
CA PRO A 88 -9.13 5.81 13.23
C PRO A 88 -7.67 5.63 13.71
N ALA A 89 -6.75 5.14 12.86
CA ALA A 89 -5.33 5.10 13.19
C ALA A 89 -4.62 6.43 12.96
N ALA A 90 -5.07 7.19 11.97
CA ALA A 90 -4.40 8.40 11.53
C ALA A 90 -5.45 9.45 11.12
N PRO A 91 -5.99 10.20 12.11
CA PRO A 91 -6.95 11.26 11.82
C PRO A 91 -6.37 12.28 10.82
N GLY A 92 -7.14 12.60 9.78
CA GLY A 92 -6.75 13.51 8.71
C GLY A 92 -5.99 12.86 7.55
N ILE A 93 -5.75 11.54 7.58
CA ILE A 93 -5.05 10.83 6.51
C ILE A 93 -5.76 10.95 5.16
N SER A 94 -7.10 10.99 5.13
CA SER A 94 -7.86 11.11 3.88
C SER A 94 -7.66 12.46 3.19
N GLU A 95 -7.48 13.52 3.97
CA GLU A 95 -7.20 14.86 3.45
C GLU A 95 -5.74 14.98 3.01
N ALA A 96 -4.81 14.54 3.88
CA ALA A 96 -3.37 14.55 3.59
C ALA A 96 -3.00 13.76 2.32
N LEU A 97 -3.72 12.68 2.05
CA LEU A 97 -3.50 11.80 0.89
C LEU A 97 -4.63 11.87 -0.14
N ALA A 98 -5.37 12.97 -0.22
CA ALA A 98 -6.51 13.12 -1.14
C ALA A 98 -6.13 12.83 -2.61
N SER A 99 -4.90 13.16 -3.02
CA SER A 99 -4.37 12.89 -4.36
C SER A 99 -4.26 11.39 -4.70
N ALA A 100 -4.10 10.51 -3.72
CA ALA A 100 -3.99 9.07 -3.93
C ALA A 100 -5.29 8.45 -4.49
N ARG A 101 -6.44 9.12 -4.34
CA ARG A 101 -7.72 8.68 -4.92
C ARG A 101 -7.68 8.56 -6.44
N ALA A 102 -6.84 9.36 -7.10
CA ALA A 102 -6.65 9.30 -8.55
C ALA A 102 -5.93 8.01 -9.01
N LEU A 103 -5.39 7.21 -8.07
CA LEU A 103 -4.72 5.95 -8.41
C LEU A 103 -5.69 4.80 -8.64
N THR A 104 -6.91 4.83 -8.08
CA THR A 104 -7.90 3.74 -8.17
C THR A 104 -8.09 3.19 -9.59
N PRO A 105 -8.24 4.02 -10.64
CA PRO A 105 -8.46 3.53 -12.00
C PRO A 105 -7.29 2.70 -12.55
N TYR A 106 -6.05 3.01 -12.14
CA TYR A 106 -4.85 2.34 -12.63
C TYR A 106 -4.72 0.88 -12.20
N ALA A 107 -5.51 0.44 -11.22
CA ALA A 107 -5.62 -0.97 -10.82
C ALA A 107 -6.21 -1.86 -11.93
N VAL A 108 -7.00 -1.27 -12.82
CA VAL A 108 -7.78 -2.01 -13.84
C VAL A 108 -7.49 -1.51 -15.25
N GLU A 109 -7.51 -0.20 -15.46
CA GLU A 109 -7.54 0.42 -16.79
C GLU A 109 -6.24 0.19 -17.57
N THR A 110 -5.11 0.06 -16.87
CA THR A 110 -3.80 -0.21 -17.48
C THR A 110 -3.69 -1.61 -18.11
N ARG A 111 -4.68 -2.48 -17.88
CA ARG A 111 -4.65 -3.90 -18.30
C ARG A 111 -5.45 -4.19 -19.56
N TYR A 112 -6.27 -3.25 -20.03
CA TYR A 112 -7.12 -3.45 -21.20
C TYR A 112 -6.82 -2.40 -22.27
N PRO A 113 -6.79 -2.77 -23.55
CA PRO A 113 -6.79 -1.79 -24.62
C PRO A 113 -8.13 -1.04 -24.58
N THR A 114 -8.09 0.22 -24.18
CA THR A 114 -9.23 1.14 -24.15
C THR A 114 -9.07 2.19 -25.24
N ASP A 115 -10.17 2.86 -25.60
CA ASP A 115 -10.14 4.03 -26.50
C ASP A 115 -9.69 5.32 -25.77
N GLU A 116 -9.22 5.19 -24.52
CA GLU A 116 -8.74 6.32 -23.73
C GLU A 116 -7.41 6.85 -24.29
N PRO A 117 -7.14 8.16 -24.13
CA PRO A 117 -5.85 8.73 -24.46
C PRO A 117 -4.70 7.99 -23.73
N PRO A 118 -3.52 7.85 -24.36
CA PRO A 118 -2.35 7.30 -23.70
C PRO A 118 -1.99 8.11 -22.45
N ILE A 119 -1.66 7.41 -21.36
CA ILE A 119 -1.17 8.04 -20.12
C ILE A 119 0.06 8.90 -20.44
N THR A 120 0.02 10.15 -20.00
CA THR A 120 1.10 11.11 -20.19
C THR A 120 2.21 10.94 -19.15
N ARG A 121 3.39 11.49 -19.44
CA ARG A 121 4.49 11.57 -18.46
C ARG A 121 4.07 12.28 -17.18
N ASP A 122 3.26 13.33 -17.31
CA ASP A 122 2.85 14.17 -16.18
C ASP A 122 1.89 13.42 -15.26
N GLU A 123 0.91 12.70 -15.81
CA GLU A 123 0.03 11.81 -15.04
C GLU A 123 0.82 10.70 -14.34
N ALA A 124 1.76 10.07 -15.03
CA ALA A 124 2.63 9.07 -14.42
C ALA A 124 3.47 9.64 -13.27
N SER A 125 3.99 10.86 -13.43
CA SER A 125 4.77 11.54 -12.39
C SER A 125 3.91 11.86 -11.17
N ARG A 126 2.68 12.36 -11.38
CA ARG A 126 1.71 12.61 -10.31
C ARG A 126 1.29 11.33 -9.60
N ALA A 127 1.12 10.22 -10.34
CA ALA A 127 0.80 8.92 -9.76
C ALA A 127 1.94 8.42 -8.84
N LEU A 128 3.19 8.51 -9.31
CA LEU A 128 4.36 8.12 -8.52
C LEU A 128 4.49 8.98 -7.24
N GLU A 129 4.28 10.30 -7.34
CA GLU A 129 4.33 11.19 -6.19
C GLU A 129 3.24 10.88 -5.16
N ALA A 130 2.01 10.61 -5.60
CA ALA A 130 0.92 10.22 -4.72
C ALA A 130 1.25 8.90 -4.00
N ALA A 131 1.74 7.90 -4.72
CA ALA A 131 2.16 6.62 -4.14
C ALA A 131 3.30 6.79 -3.11
N ARG A 132 4.31 7.61 -3.42
CA ARG A 132 5.39 7.95 -2.48
C ARG A 132 4.85 8.49 -1.17
N LYS A 133 4.02 9.53 -1.23
CA LYS A 133 3.42 10.17 -0.06
C LYS A 133 2.63 9.17 0.78
N THR A 134 1.87 8.28 0.12
CA THR A 134 1.12 7.22 0.82
C THR A 134 2.02 6.23 1.53
N VAL A 135 3.10 5.76 0.88
CA VAL A 135 4.06 4.82 1.49
C VAL A 135 4.79 5.47 2.67
N ASP A 136 5.23 6.72 2.52
CA ASP A 136 5.94 7.44 3.58
C ASP A 136 5.05 7.68 4.80
N GLN A 137 3.78 8.07 4.59
CA GLN A 137 2.81 8.22 5.67
C GLN A 137 2.51 6.88 6.36
N ALA A 138 2.32 5.82 5.59
CA ALA A 138 2.07 4.48 6.13
C ALA A 138 3.26 3.96 6.95
N ARG A 139 4.50 4.21 6.47
CA ARG A 139 5.73 3.87 7.21
C ARG A 139 5.73 4.54 8.58
N SER A 140 5.53 5.86 8.62
CA SER A 140 5.48 6.63 9.87
C SER A 140 4.48 6.05 10.87
N ILE A 141 3.27 5.69 10.41
CA ILE A 141 2.22 5.09 11.25
C ILE A 141 2.64 3.69 11.75
N VAL A 142 3.12 2.82 10.85
CA VAL A 142 3.51 1.44 11.19
C VAL A 142 4.70 1.40 12.16
N GLU A 143 5.59 2.40 12.11
CA GLU A 143 6.74 2.52 13.00
C GLU A 143 6.40 3.16 14.36
N THR A 144 5.42 4.08 14.40
CA THR A 144 5.01 4.78 15.64
C THR A 144 4.12 3.91 16.55
N VAL A 145 3.40 2.93 16.00
CA VAL A 145 2.60 1.98 16.80
C VAL A 145 3.55 1.02 17.54
N GLY A 146 4.07 1.44 18.69
CA GLY A 146 4.96 0.64 19.54
C GLY A 146 5.88 1.38 20.53
N THR A 147 5.85 2.71 20.60
CA THR A 147 6.43 3.51 21.71
C THR A 147 5.36 3.85 22.74
#